data_AF-A0A8T5KWM2-F1
#
_entry.id   AF-A0A8T5KWM2-F1
#
_cell.length_a   1.000
_cell.length_b   1.000
_cell.length_c   1.000
_cell.angle_alpha   90.00
_cell.angle_beta   90.00
_cell.angle_gamma   90.00
#
_symmetry.space_group_name_H-M   'P 1'
#
loop_
_entity.id
_entity.type
_entity.pdbx_description
1 polymer ?
#
loop_
_entity_poly.entity_id
_entity_poly.type
_entity_poly.pdbx_seq_one_letter_code
_entity_poly.pdbx_strand_id
1 'polypeptide(L)'
;MIKTKEGKIQKVKKRARVSRKFVIALSVVSIIGFFSIMTESLFNFSIGDYIETLWLFVLGGGLILETSINELKKIKANGLNSNMLGKVTMIVVGTIAVIAAILSLPQINMQNPTFLAIKGIISILAIIFIIIQTWISKKEI
;
A
#
# COMPACT_ATOMS: atom_id res chain seq x y z
N MET A 1 -18.81 -54.09 26.14
CA MET A 1 -19.47 -52.98 26.87
C MET A 1 -18.97 -51.67 26.28
N ILE A 2 -19.78 -51.02 25.46
CA ILE A 2 -19.43 -49.83 24.67
C ILE A 2 -19.65 -48.58 25.54
N LYS A 3 -18.64 -47.73 25.68
CA LYS A 3 -18.81 -46.36 26.19
C LYS A 3 -18.20 -45.37 25.20
N THR A 4 -19.04 -44.95 24.26
CA THR A 4 -18.82 -43.80 23.37
C THR A 4 -18.98 -42.54 24.21
N LYS A 5 -17.90 -41.78 24.44
CA LYS A 5 -17.97 -40.40 24.93
C LYS A 5 -17.52 -39.46 23.81
N GLU A 6 -18.54 -38.89 23.17
CA GLU A 6 -18.59 -37.67 22.36
C GLU A 6 -17.24 -36.96 22.10
N GLY A 7 -16.60 -37.33 20.99
CA GLY A 7 -15.52 -36.56 20.39
C GLY A 7 -16.06 -35.32 19.68
N LYS A 8 -16.37 -34.26 20.43
CA LYS A 8 -16.58 -32.92 19.84
C LYS A 8 -15.22 -32.32 19.49
N ILE A 9 -14.87 -32.39 18.20
CA ILE A 9 -13.75 -31.64 17.62
C ILE A 9 -14.08 -30.15 17.74
N GLN A 10 -13.61 -29.50 18.81
CA GLN A 10 -13.67 -28.06 18.94
C GLN A 10 -12.75 -27.45 17.88
N LYS A 11 -13.32 -27.03 16.75
CA LYS A 11 -12.65 -26.17 15.78
C LYS A 11 -12.32 -24.85 16.48
N VAL A 12 -11.09 -24.74 16.97
CA VAL A 12 -10.55 -23.48 17.50
C VAL A 12 -10.61 -22.47 16.36
N LYS A 13 -11.61 -21.58 16.39
CA LYS A 13 -11.68 -20.40 15.53
C LYS A 13 -10.40 -19.61 15.78
N LYS A 14 -9.41 -19.74 14.89
CA LYS A 14 -8.20 -18.91 14.89
C LYS A 14 -8.69 -17.46 14.78
N ARG A 15 -8.76 -16.74 15.91
CA ARG A 15 -8.99 -15.30 15.91
C ARG A 15 -7.81 -14.70 15.15
N ALA A 16 -8.07 -14.09 13.99
CA ALA A 16 -7.07 -13.34 13.28
C ALA A 16 -6.58 -12.22 14.22
N ARG A 17 -5.41 -12.40 14.82
CA ARG A 17 -4.77 -11.37 15.62
C ARG A 17 -4.29 -10.31 14.64
N VAL A 18 -5.03 -9.22 14.55
CA VAL A 18 -4.58 -8.02 13.84
C VAL A 18 -3.26 -7.58 14.47
N SER A 19 -2.23 -7.40 13.65
CA SER A 19 -0.92 -6.98 14.11
C SER A 19 -1.01 -5.61 14.82
N ARG A 20 -0.39 -5.46 15.99
CA ARG A 20 -0.35 -4.19 16.73
C ARG A 20 0.22 -3.04 15.88
N LYS A 21 1.18 -3.35 15.00
CA LYS A 21 1.76 -2.39 14.05
C LYS A 21 0.74 -1.89 13.02
N PHE A 22 -0.14 -2.77 12.56
CA PHE A 22 -1.22 -2.42 11.64
C PHE A 22 -2.24 -1.49 12.30
N VAL A 23 -2.62 -1.78 13.54
CA VAL A 23 -3.55 -0.91 14.30
C VAL A 23 -2.97 0.49 14.48
N ILE A 24 -1.68 0.58 14.85
CA ILE A 24 -1.00 1.88 15.00
C ILE A 24 -0.96 2.64 13.68
N ALA A 25 -0.57 1.98 12.58
CA ALA A 25 -0.55 2.61 11.26
C ALA A 25 -1.94 3.13 10.86
N LEU A 26 -2.99 2.34 11.10
CA LEU A 26 -4.37 2.72 10.81
C LEU A 26 -4.82 3.93 11.64
N SER A 27 -4.46 3.98 12.93
CA SER A 27 -4.76 5.12 13.80
C SER A 27 -4.06 6.40 13.31
N VAL A 28 -2.80 6.31 12.90
CA VAL A 28 -2.06 7.46 12.35
C VAL A 28 -2.72 7.97 11.07
N VAL A 29 -3.04 7.07 10.13
CA VAL A 29 -3.74 7.41 8.88
C VAL A 29 -5.08 8.09 9.17
N SER A 30 -5.85 7.57 10.12
CA SER A 30 -7.16 8.13 10.47
C SER A 30 -7.06 9.52 11.11
N ILE A 31 -6.05 9.78 11.95
CA ILE A 31 -5.83 11.09 12.57
C ILE A 31 -5.43 12.12 11.51
N ILE A 32 -4.53 11.75 10.59
CA ILE A 32 -4.09 12.62 9.51
C ILE A 32 -5.26 12.96 8.57
N GLY A 33 -6.07 11.95 8.21
CA GLY A 33 -7.27 12.15 7.39
C GLY A 33 -8.30 13.07 8.05
N PHE A 34 -8.53 12.90 9.36
CA PHE A 34 -9.40 13.78 10.13
C PHE A 34 -8.89 15.23 10.15
N PHE A 35 -7.59 15.43 10.36
CA PHE A 35 -6.99 16.77 10.34
C PHE A 35 -7.17 17.45 8.99
N SER A 36 -6.96 16.72 7.88
CA SER A 36 -7.17 17.23 6.53
C SER A 36 -8.59 17.80 6.35
N ILE A 37 -9.60 17.00 6.69
CA ILE A 37 -11.01 17.38 6.58
C ILE A 37 -11.34 18.56 7.50
N MET A 38 -10.83 18.55 8.73
CA MET A 38 -11.02 19.62 9.70
C MET A 38 -10.44 20.94 9.19
N THR A 39 -9.23 20.93 8.63
CA THR A 39 -8.58 22.15 8.11
C THR A 39 -9.27 22.71 6.87
N GLU A 40 -9.74 21.83 5.98
CA GLU A 40 -10.51 22.24 4.81
C GLU A 40 -11.84 22.87 5.24
N SER A 41 -12.55 22.25 6.19
CA SER A 41 -13.85 22.72 6.66
C SER A 41 -13.78 24.01 7.48
N LEU A 42 -12.72 24.23 8.27
CA LEU A 42 -12.64 25.37 9.20
C LEU A 42 -11.87 26.57 8.63
N PHE A 43 -10.84 26.31 7.83
CA PHE A 43 -9.93 27.36 7.34
C PHE A 43 -10.03 27.56 5.82
N ASN A 44 -10.89 26.80 5.13
CA ASN A 44 -11.01 26.78 3.67
C ASN A 44 -9.64 26.56 2.98
N PHE A 45 -8.74 25.86 3.68
CA PHE A 45 -7.38 25.62 3.27
C PHE A 45 -7.22 24.12 2.97
N SER A 46 -7.03 23.77 1.69
CA SER A 46 -6.85 22.39 1.26
C SER A 46 -5.43 21.91 1.62
N ILE A 47 -5.28 21.31 2.81
CA ILE A 47 -4.07 20.56 3.18
C ILE A 47 -4.09 19.16 2.54
N GLY A 48 -5.25 18.71 2.08
CA GLY A 48 -5.45 17.39 1.50
C GLY A 48 -4.45 17.07 0.38
N ASP A 49 -4.23 18.02 -0.54
CA ASP A 49 -3.28 17.83 -1.65
C ASP A 49 -1.83 17.65 -1.15
N TYR A 50 -1.42 18.41 -0.13
CA TYR A 50 -0.08 18.28 0.46
C TYR A 50 0.09 16.94 1.20
N ILE A 51 -0.94 16.52 1.95
CA ILE A 51 -0.94 15.23 2.65
C ILE A 51 -0.89 14.07 1.64
N GLU A 52 -1.66 14.16 0.56
CA GLU A 52 -1.68 13.15 -0.50
C GLU A 52 -0.31 13.02 -1.17
N THR A 53 0.32 14.14 -1.56
CA THR A 53 1.68 14.14 -2.09
C THR A 53 2.66 13.51 -1.11
N LEU A 54 2.62 13.90 0.16
CA LEU A 54 3.52 13.37 1.18
C LEU A 54 3.32 11.87 1.37
N TRP A 55 2.07 11.40 1.32
CA TRP A 55 1.73 9.99 1.43
C TRP A 55 2.24 9.17 0.24
N LEU A 56 1.98 9.62 -0.99
CA LEU A 56 2.47 8.99 -2.21
C LEU A 56 4.00 8.96 -2.24
N PHE A 57 4.65 10.02 -1.73
CA PHE A 57 6.10 10.08 -1.64
C PHE A 57 6.65 9.08 -0.62
N VAL A 58 6.03 8.96 0.56
CA VAL A 58 6.42 7.98 1.59
C VAL A 58 6.18 6.55 1.11
N LEU A 59 5.05 6.28 0.44
CA LEU A 59 4.76 4.96 -0.14
C LEU A 59 5.72 4.60 -1.26
N GLY A 60 5.91 5.50 -2.23
CA GLY A 60 6.81 5.28 -3.36
C GLY A 60 8.25 5.13 -2.91
N GLY A 61 8.71 6.02 -2.03
CA GLY A 61 10.02 5.95 -1.40
C GLY A 61 10.19 4.66 -0.57
N GLY A 62 9.19 4.28 0.20
CA GLY A 62 9.18 3.04 1.00
C GLY A 62 9.33 1.79 0.14
N LEU A 63 8.56 1.68 -0.96
CA LEU A 63 8.64 0.54 -1.89
C LEU A 63 10.01 0.47 -2.60
N ILE A 64 10.58 1.62 -2.98
CA ILE A 64 11.90 1.67 -3.58
C ILE A 64 12.98 1.29 -2.56
N LEU A 65 12.90 1.80 -1.33
CA LEU A 65 13.87 1.53 -0.26
C LEU A 65 13.81 0.09 0.23
N GLU A 66 12.62 -0.51 0.30
CA GLU A 66 12.43 -1.91 0.62
C GLU A 66 13.09 -2.82 -0.42
N THR A 67 13.17 -2.35 -1.67
CA THR A 67 13.94 -3.03 -2.70
C THR A 67 15.42 -2.70 -2.57
N SER A 68 16.12 -3.49 -1.77
CA SER A 68 17.54 -3.27 -1.49
C SER A 68 18.40 -3.14 -2.76
N ILE A 69 19.15 -2.02 -2.87
CA ILE A 69 20.06 -1.72 -3.99
C ILE A 69 21.08 -2.86 -4.23
N ASN A 70 21.42 -3.58 -3.17
CA ASN A 70 22.34 -4.72 -3.23
C ASN A 70 21.75 -5.92 -3.98
N GLU A 71 20.43 -6.10 -3.98
CA GLU A 71 19.79 -7.18 -4.74
C GLU A 71 19.61 -6.84 -6.20
N LEU A 72 19.42 -5.56 -6.55
CA LEU A 72 19.48 -5.08 -7.92
C LEU A 72 20.83 -5.39 -8.60
N LYS A 73 21.94 -5.27 -7.86
CA LYS A 73 23.26 -5.68 -8.37
C LYS A 73 23.36 -7.17 -8.66
N LYS A 74 22.62 -8.03 -7.93
CA LYS A 74 22.58 -9.48 -8.18
C LYS A 74 21.77 -9.84 -9.44
N ILE A 75 20.78 -9.02 -9.82
CA ILE A 75 20.02 -9.21 -11.07
C ILE A 75 20.94 -9.12 -12.29
N LYS A 76 21.91 -8.18 -12.27
CA LYS A 76 22.89 -8.03 -13.35
C LYS A 76 23.81 -9.25 -13.49
N ALA A 77 24.04 -9.99 -12.40
CA ALA A 77 24.95 -11.13 -12.39
C ALA A 77 24.25 -12.48 -12.69
N ASN A 78 23.02 -12.69 -12.21
CA ASN A 78 22.36 -14.01 -12.23
C ASN A 78 21.14 -14.10 -13.18
N GLY A 79 20.81 -13.03 -13.91
CA GLY A 79 19.63 -12.97 -14.77
C GLY A 79 18.32 -12.79 -14.00
N LEU A 80 17.21 -12.71 -14.74
CA LEU A 80 15.87 -12.46 -14.16
C LEU A 80 15.25 -13.76 -13.64
N ASN A 81 15.09 -13.87 -12.32
CA ASN A 81 14.35 -14.97 -11.68
C ASN A 81 12.97 -14.48 -11.20
N SER A 82 11.98 -15.37 -11.03
CA SER A 82 10.61 -15.06 -10.58
C SER A 82 10.58 -14.22 -9.28
N ASN A 83 11.46 -14.55 -8.33
CA ASN A 83 11.57 -13.80 -7.08
C ASN A 83 12.18 -12.38 -7.25
N MET A 84 12.88 -12.13 -8.36
CA MET A 84 13.41 -10.82 -8.73
C MET A 84 12.39 -10.00 -9.53
N LEU A 85 11.47 -10.63 -10.25
CA LEU A 85 10.35 -9.96 -10.94
C LEU A 85 9.46 -9.19 -9.96
N GLY A 86 9.18 -9.75 -8.79
CA GLY A 86 8.44 -9.05 -7.73
C GLY A 86 9.14 -7.77 -7.27
N LYS A 87 10.47 -7.82 -7.13
CA LYS A 87 11.31 -6.68 -6.72
C LYS A 87 11.39 -5.61 -7.79
N VAL A 88 11.57 -6.00 -9.06
CA VAL A 88 11.54 -5.05 -10.18
C VAL A 88 10.16 -4.37 -10.26
N THR A 89 9.08 -5.13 -10.09
CA THR A 89 7.72 -4.56 -10.05
C THR A 89 7.55 -3.57 -8.91
N MET A 90 8.05 -3.86 -7.70
CA MET A 90 7.99 -2.91 -6.57
C MET A 90 8.73 -1.60 -6.86
N ILE A 91 9.89 -1.66 -7.53
CA ILE A 91 10.61 -0.45 -7.94
C ILE A 91 9.82 0.32 -8.99
N VAL A 92 9.26 -0.36 -9.99
CA VAL A 92 8.47 0.29 -11.05
C VAL A 92 7.25 0.98 -10.45
N VAL A 93 6.49 0.27 -9.62
CA VAL A 93 5.31 0.82 -8.92
C VAL A 93 5.72 1.97 -7.98
N GLY A 94 6.82 1.81 -7.23
CA GLY A 94 7.34 2.85 -6.36
C GLY A 94 7.78 4.11 -7.12
N THR A 95 8.41 3.93 -8.28
CA THR A 95 8.83 5.05 -9.16
C THR A 95 7.61 5.78 -9.71
N ILE A 96 6.59 5.05 -10.18
CA ILE A 96 5.32 5.63 -10.63
C ILE A 96 4.65 6.39 -9.47
N ALA A 97 4.68 5.87 -8.25
CA ALA A 97 4.13 6.54 -7.08
C ALA A 97 4.87 7.84 -6.73
N VAL A 98 6.22 7.88 -6.84
CA VAL A 98 7.00 9.12 -6.66
C VAL A 98 6.65 10.15 -7.75
N ILE A 99 6.51 9.72 -9.01
CA ILE A 99 6.08 10.60 -10.10
C ILE A 99 4.68 11.15 -9.82
N ALA A 100 3.75 10.29 -9.40
CA ALA A 100 2.39 10.70 -9.03
C ALA A 100 2.37 11.67 -7.84
N ALA A 101 3.29 11.51 -6.88
CA ALA A 101 3.46 12.43 -5.75
C ALA A 101 3.86 13.83 -6.23
N ILE A 102 4.85 13.90 -7.13
CA ILE A 102 5.32 15.16 -7.72
C ILE A 102 4.18 15.83 -8.50
N LEU A 103 3.45 15.06 -9.33
CA LEU A 103 2.33 15.59 -10.11
C LEU A 103 1.14 16.03 -9.24
N SER A 104 0.99 15.46 -8.04
CA SER A 104 -0.06 15.88 -7.09
C SER A 104 0.27 17.15 -6.33
N LEU A 105 1.48 17.71 -6.47
CA LEU A 105 1.82 18.98 -5.83
C LEU A 105 0.79 20.06 -6.23
N PRO A 106 0.23 20.81 -5.27
CA PRO A 106 -0.82 21.79 -5.56
C PRO A 106 -0.36 22.92 -6.49
N GLN A 107 0.95 23.13 -6.64
CA GLN A 107 1.54 24.07 -7.60
C GLN A 107 1.43 23.59 -9.06
N ILE A 108 1.38 22.27 -9.28
CA ILE A 108 1.32 21.62 -10.59
C ILE A 108 -0.11 21.13 -10.89
N ASN A 109 -0.83 20.74 -9.84
CA ASN A 109 -2.20 20.25 -9.88
C ASN A 109 -3.19 21.42 -10.08
N MET A 110 -3.22 21.97 -11.29
CA MET A 110 -4.36 22.79 -11.73
C MET A 110 -5.61 21.91 -11.65
N GLN A 111 -6.68 22.40 -11.03
CA GLN A 111 -7.98 21.72 -10.84
C GLN A 111 -8.64 21.33 -12.18
N ASN A 112 -8.02 20.39 -12.89
CA ASN A 112 -8.50 19.88 -14.14
C ASN A 112 -9.25 18.59 -13.79
N PRO A 113 -10.56 18.48 -14.10
CA PRO A 113 -11.37 17.31 -13.77
C PRO A 113 -10.77 16.00 -14.32
N THR A 114 -9.98 16.09 -15.39
CA THR A 114 -9.19 14.99 -15.96
C THR A 114 -8.20 14.38 -14.95
N PHE A 115 -7.56 15.21 -14.12
CA PHE A 115 -6.54 14.75 -13.16
C PHE A 115 -7.17 13.96 -12.00
N LEU A 116 -8.36 14.39 -11.55
CA LEU A 116 -9.15 13.67 -10.55
C LEU A 116 -9.54 12.27 -11.05
N ALA A 117 -9.97 12.17 -12.31
CA ALA A 117 -10.33 10.89 -12.93
C ALA A 117 -9.12 9.94 -13.03
N ILE A 118 -7.96 10.46 -13.42
CA ILE A 118 -6.71 9.67 -13.51
C ILE A 118 -6.30 9.15 -12.13
N LYS A 119 -6.35 9.98 -11.07
CA LYS A 119 -6.10 9.54 -9.68
C LYS A 119 -7.02 8.39 -9.27
N GLY A 120 -8.31 8.49 -9.59
CA GLY A 120 -9.28 7.42 -9.33
C GLY A 120 -8.93 6.10 -10.02
N ILE A 121 -8.56 6.14 -11.30
CA ILE A 121 -8.16 4.96 -12.07
C ILE A 121 -6.89 4.32 -11.48
N ILE A 122 -5.88 5.12 -11.14
CA ILE A 122 -4.62 4.63 -10.54
C ILE A 122 -4.89 3.93 -9.20
N SER A 123 -5.79 4.47 -8.37
CA SER A 123 -6.19 3.87 -7.10
C SER A 123 -6.84 2.48 -7.28
N ILE A 124 -7.75 2.36 -8.26
CA ILE A 124 -8.38 1.07 -8.60
C ILE A 124 -7.32 0.05 -9.05
N LEU A 125 -6.40 0.46 -9.92
CA LEU A 125 -5.29 -0.40 -10.37
C LEU A 125 -4.42 -0.84 -9.19
N ALA A 126 -4.08 0.06 -8.28
CA ALA A 126 -3.29 -0.26 -7.09
C ALA A 126 -3.98 -1.31 -6.20
N ILE A 127 -5.29 -1.18 -5.97
CA ILE A 127 -6.08 -2.17 -5.21
C ILE A 127 -6.02 -3.54 -5.88
N ILE A 128 -6.21 -3.59 -7.21
CA ILE A 128 -6.13 -4.85 -7.98
C ILE A 128 -4.74 -5.48 -7.83
N PHE A 129 -3.66 -4.69 -7.95
CA PHE A 129 -2.30 -5.17 -7.78
C PHE A 129 -2.04 -5.72 -6.37
N ILE A 130 -2.51 -5.04 -5.32
CA ILE A 130 -2.39 -5.50 -3.93
C ILE A 130 -3.10 -6.85 -3.74
N ILE A 131 -4.30 -7.01 -4.31
CA ILE A 131 -5.04 -8.28 -4.24
C ILE A 131 -4.26 -9.39 -4.94
N ILE A 132 -3.73 -9.13 -6.14
CA ILE A 132 -2.95 -10.09 -6.92
C ILE A 132 -1.67 -10.49 -6.15
N GLN A 133 -0.90 -9.52 -5.65
CA GLN A 133 0.31 -9.79 -4.87
C GLN A 133 -0.01 -10.60 -3.60
N THR A 134 -1.08 -10.25 -2.89
CA THR A 134 -1.50 -10.97 -1.68
C THR A 134 -1.86 -12.43 -1.98
N TRP A 135 -2.49 -12.69 -3.13
CA TRP A 135 -2.80 -14.06 -3.57
C TRP A 135 -1.57 -14.85 -3.99
N ILE A 136 -0.63 -14.22 -4.70
CA ILE A 136 0.61 -14.85 -5.15
C ILE A 136 1.50 -15.21 -3.94
N SER A 137 1.74 -14.28 -3.01
CA SER A 137 2.58 -14.55 -1.84
C SER A 137 2.01 -15.61 -0.90
N LYS A 138 0.68 -15.81 -0.88
CA LYS A 138 0.05 -16.86 -0.10
C LYS A 138 0.29 -18.26 -0.68
N LYS A 139 0.66 -18.38 -1.96
CA LYS A 139 0.88 -19.66 -2.64
C LYS A 139 2.30 -20.21 -2.46
N GLU A 140 3.24 -19.38 -1.98
CA GLU A 140 4.63 -19.75 -1.71
C GLU A 140 4.90 -20.12 -0.23
N ILE A 141 3.85 -20.15 0.62
CA ILE A 141 3.89 -20.62 2.03
C ILE A 141 3.03 -21.88 2.15
#